data_AF-A0A497GQE9-F1
#
_entry.id   AF-A0A497GQE9-F1
#
_cell.length_a   1.000
_cell.length_b   1.000
_cell.length_c   1.000
_cell.angle_alpha   90.00
_cell.angle_beta   90.00
_cell.angle_gamma   90.00
#
_symmetry.space_group_name_H-M   'P 1'
#
loop_
_entity.id
_entity.type
_entity.pdbx_description
1 polymer ?
#
loop_
_entity_poly.entity_id
_entity_poly.type
_entity_poly.pdbx_seq_one_letter_code
_entity_poly.pdbx_strand_id
1 'polypeptide(L)'
;MYVLVTLEAFAKGKEEYVAKTIEEYLKEKGLRVQVEKDWESPSGRLLVKVSDSALWRVCELLRSRHEISHIIPFQALNLQYDVNVIGERAAQLLEELMRSMGRGSFMVITKKIHGRARVDKSSPEISREVGAVIKSRLDVPVDLEKPDYVVYVQIGSRIALGVAPSRIVFKERRALPKEFFRDVVIVFERPKMKYEIMDMIRLCAALNVELRIVGDENVRKKVSEVLNIMKGAGMRANVIVYDELDDALRGLVPVALTRYGELNEEDLLKMKLKGRIGLMIGNEYEGLSLKARERARYRIRLGPEVGLSMRGSTAAAYVLGFLSCLKLNKVVSIESKMDDEQHLVRRDERGTMD
;
A
#
# COMPACT_ATOMS: atom_id res chain seq x y z
N MET A 1 23.95 -17.92 -10.52
CA MET A 1 23.53 -16.72 -9.76
C MET A 1 22.53 -17.06 -8.66
N TYR A 2 22.15 -16.08 -7.83
CA TYR A 2 21.11 -16.24 -6.82
C TYR A 2 20.07 -15.13 -6.94
N VAL A 3 18.81 -15.44 -6.64
CA VAL A 3 17.76 -14.45 -6.44
C VAL A 3 17.40 -14.43 -4.96
N LEU A 4 17.67 -13.31 -4.29
CA LEU A 4 17.21 -13.07 -2.94
C LEU A 4 15.74 -12.70 -2.95
N VAL A 5 14.95 -13.42 -2.17
CA VAL A 5 13.52 -13.22 -2.00
C VAL A 5 13.26 -12.81 -0.56
N THR A 6 12.61 -11.66 -0.37
CA THR A 6 12.12 -11.23 0.94
C THR A 6 10.64 -11.50 1.06
N LEU A 7 10.23 -12.19 2.12
CA LEU A 7 8.85 -12.62 2.34
C LEU A 7 7.98 -11.50 2.94
N GLU A 8 6.69 -11.53 2.60
CA GLU A 8 5.66 -10.72 3.25
C GLU A 8 5.53 -11.07 4.74
N ALA A 9 4.96 -10.15 5.52
CA ALA A 9 4.83 -10.31 6.97
C ALA A 9 4.07 -11.59 7.38
N PHE A 10 3.03 -11.99 6.65
CA PHE A 10 2.24 -13.20 6.94
C PHE A 10 2.96 -14.52 6.60
N ALA A 11 4.04 -14.44 5.82
CA ALA A 11 4.84 -15.58 5.38
C ALA A 11 6.13 -15.76 6.20
N LYS A 12 6.48 -14.80 7.05
CA LYS A 12 7.59 -14.93 8.01
C LYS A 12 7.32 -16.07 9.00
N GLY A 13 8.35 -16.86 9.30
CA GLY A 13 8.25 -18.06 10.13
C GLY A 13 7.72 -19.30 9.38
N LYS A 14 7.40 -19.16 8.07
CA LYS A 14 6.94 -20.26 7.20
C LYS A 14 7.91 -20.50 6.04
N GLU A 15 9.19 -20.18 6.23
CA GLU A 15 10.19 -20.13 5.18
C GLU A 15 10.35 -21.46 4.43
N GLU A 16 10.33 -22.59 5.14
CA GLU A 16 10.47 -23.92 4.52
C GLU A 16 9.29 -24.29 3.65
N TYR A 17 8.07 -24.01 4.13
CA TYR A 17 6.85 -24.19 3.36
C TYR A 17 6.88 -23.33 2.10
N VAL A 18 7.22 -22.04 2.25
CA VAL A 18 7.30 -21.12 1.11
C VAL A 18 8.38 -21.55 0.12
N ALA A 19 9.55 -21.96 0.59
CA ALA A 19 10.64 -22.46 -0.26
C ALA A 19 10.18 -23.62 -1.15
N LYS A 20 9.53 -24.64 -0.56
CA LYS A 20 8.98 -25.78 -1.29
C LYS A 20 7.94 -25.35 -2.33
N THR A 21 7.02 -24.46 -1.96
CA THR A 21 6.00 -23.97 -2.91
C THR A 21 6.59 -23.17 -4.07
N ILE A 22 7.69 -22.44 -3.84
CA ILE A 22 8.41 -21.72 -4.90
C ILE A 22 9.13 -22.71 -5.82
N GLU A 23 9.79 -23.74 -5.28
CA GLU A 23 10.45 -24.78 -6.08
C GLU A 23 9.45 -25.51 -6.99
N GLU A 24 8.33 -25.96 -6.42
CA GLU A 24 7.25 -26.63 -7.15
C GLU A 24 6.69 -25.73 -8.26
N TYR A 25 6.37 -24.48 -7.94
CA TYR A 25 5.87 -23.50 -8.91
C TYR A 25 6.85 -23.26 -10.05
N LEU A 26 8.13 -23.05 -9.78
CA LEU A 26 9.13 -22.83 -10.83
C LEU A 26 9.37 -24.09 -11.65
N LYS A 27 9.33 -25.27 -11.03
CA LYS A 27 9.41 -26.57 -11.71
C LYS A 27 8.25 -26.78 -12.69
N GLU A 28 7.02 -26.45 -12.30
CA GLU A 28 5.83 -26.47 -13.18
C GLU A 28 5.98 -25.52 -14.37
N LYS A 29 6.75 -24.43 -14.22
CA LYS A 29 7.09 -23.50 -15.31
C LYS A 29 8.31 -23.93 -16.13
N GLY A 30 8.80 -25.14 -15.94
CA GLY A 30 9.93 -25.73 -16.67
C GLY A 30 11.30 -25.27 -16.18
N LEU A 31 11.39 -24.69 -14.97
CA LEU A 31 12.64 -24.20 -14.40
C LEU A 31 13.06 -25.09 -13.23
N ARG A 32 14.21 -25.74 -13.35
CA ARG A 32 14.80 -26.48 -12.24
C ARG A 32 15.66 -25.53 -11.41
N VAL A 33 15.21 -25.23 -10.21
CA VAL A 33 15.90 -24.36 -9.25
C VAL A 33 16.01 -25.07 -7.91
N GLN A 34 16.88 -24.53 -7.04
CA GLN A 34 16.94 -24.89 -5.63
C GLN A 34 16.63 -23.65 -4.80
N VAL A 35 15.76 -23.77 -3.80
CA VAL A 35 15.39 -22.69 -2.90
C VAL A 35 15.79 -23.06 -1.48
N GLU A 36 16.60 -22.20 -0.89
CA GLU A 36 17.10 -22.38 0.48
C GLU A 36 16.85 -21.15 1.34
N LYS A 37 16.93 -21.29 2.65
CA LYS A 37 16.92 -20.13 3.56
C LYS A 37 18.18 -19.30 3.30
N ASP A 38 18.04 -17.98 3.39
CA ASP A 38 19.19 -17.10 3.27
C ASP A 38 20.22 -17.36 4.37
N TRP A 39 21.45 -17.71 3.99
CA TRP A 39 22.55 -17.98 4.92
C TRP A 39 22.95 -16.74 5.72
N GLU A 40 22.71 -15.52 5.21
CA GLU A 40 23.02 -14.27 5.91
C GLU A 40 21.97 -13.92 6.97
N SER A 41 20.70 -14.09 6.64
CA SER A 41 19.57 -13.69 7.49
C SER A 41 18.37 -14.59 7.22
N PRO A 42 18.31 -15.80 7.83
CA PRO A 42 17.36 -16.85 7.45
C PRO A 42 15.90 -16.53 7.78
N SER A 43 15.63 -15.54 8.64
CA SER A 43 14.26 -15.14 8.98
C SER A 43 13.67 -14.23 7.89
N GLY A 44 12.57 -14.67 7.29
CA GLY A 44 11.82 -13.94 6.27
C GLY A 44 12.53 -13.76 4.93
N ARG A 45 13.62 -14.49 4.68
CA ARG A 45 14.41 -14.38 3.44
C ARG A 45 14.81 -15.75 2.90
N LEU A 46 14.70 -15.91 1.59
CA LEU A 46 15.05 -17.10 0.84
C LEU A 46 16.05 -16.75 -0.28
N LEU A 47 16.83 -17.73 -0.69
CA LEU A 47 17.73 -17.66 -1.82
C LEU A 47 17.32 -18.70 -2.85
N VAL A 48 17.08 -18.25 -4.09
CA VAL A 48 16.78 -19.13 -5.22
C VAL A 48 18.03 -19.22 -6.08
N LYS A 49 18.63 -20.41 -6.16
CA LYS A 49 19.78 -20.69 -7.00
C LYS A 49 19.32 -20.86 -8.45
N VAL A 50 19.88 -20.06 -9.35
CA VAL A 50 19.47 -19.99 -10.76
C VAL A 50 20.67 -19.98 -11.70
N SER A 51 20.50 -20.53 -12.89
CA SER A 51 21.44 -20.30 -14.00
C SER A 51 21.31 -18.88 -14.54
N ASP A 52 22.37 -18.38 -15.16
CA ASP A 52 22.40 -17.02 -15.67
C ASP A 52 21.35 -16.79 -16.76
N SER A 53 21.13 -17.80 -17.62
CA SER A 53 20.09 -17.79 -18.66
C SER A 53 18.65 -17.78 -18.12
N ALA A 54 18.43 -18.19 -16.86
CA ALA A 54 17.12 -18.27 -16.25
C ALA A 54 16.79 -17.09 -15.31
N LEU A 55 17.78 -16.24 -15.00
CA LEU A 55 17.68 -15.21 -13.97
C LEU A 55 16.43 -14.34 -14.10
N TRP A 56 16.28 -13.68 -15.24
CA TRP A 56 15.17 -12.73 -15.47
C TRP A 56 13.83 -13.43 -15.52
N ARG A 57 13.75 -14.62 -16.14
CA ARG A 57 12.52 -15.41 -16.18
C ARG A 57 12.07 -15.83 -14.78
N VAL A 58 13.00 -16.20 -13.90
CA VAL A 58 12.70 -16.51 -12.50
C VAL A 58 12.21 -15.25 -11.78
N CYS A 59 12.90 -14.11 -11.92
CA CYS A 59 12.48 -12.85 -11.30
C CYS A 59 11.04 -12.45 -11.69
N GLU A 60 10.69 -12.52 -12.97
CA GLU A 60 9.34 -12.20 -13.46
C GLU A 60 8.28 -13.16 -12.88
N LEU A 61 8.54 -14.47 -12.90
CA LEU A 61 7.62 -15.46 -12.33
C LEU A 61 7.40 -15.25 -10.83
N LEU A 62 8.47 -15.02 -10.08
CA LEU A 62 8.42 -14.76 -8.64
C LEU A 62 7.70 -13.45 -8.32
N ARG A 63 7.75 -12.45 -9.20
CA ARG A 63 7.14 -11.13 -8.93
C ARG A 63 5.62 -11.22 -8.71
N SER A 64 4.96 -12.14 -9.38
CA SER A 64 3.52 -12.41 -9.27
C SER A 64 3.09 -13.13 -7.98
N ARG A 65 4.03 -13.66 -7.20
CA ARG A 65 3.73 -14.43 -5.99
C ARG A 65 3.27 -13.51 -4.85
N HIS A 66 2.22 -13.92 -4.13
CA HIS A 66 1.57 -13.09 -3.13
C HIS A 66 2.39 -13.01 -1.83
N GLU A 67 3.13 -14.06 -1.51
CA GLU A 67 4.01 -14.20 -0.36
C GLU A 67 5.36 -13.49 -0.49
N ILE A 68 5.69 -12.98 -1.68
CA ILE A 68 6.96 -12.28 -1.96
C ILE A 68 6.75 -10.78 -1.93
N SER A 69 7.53 -10.10 -1.08
CA SER A 69 7.57 -8.64 -0.98
C SER A 69 8.61 -8.03 -1.93
N HIS A 70 9.86 -8.51 -1.89
CA HIS A 70 10.97 -7.96 -2.67
C HIS A 70 11.80 -9.07 -3.32
N ILE A 71 12.38 -8.75 -4.48
CA ILE A 71 13.22 -9.65 -5.27
C ILE A 71 14.51 -8.93 -5.64
N ILE A 72 15.66 -9.49 -5.31
CA ILE A 72 16.97 -8.94 -5.69
C ILE A 72 17.77 -10.02 -6.43
N PRO A 73 18.05 -9.88 -7.73
CA PRO A 73 18.94 -10.79 -8.45
C PRO A 73 20.39 -10.49 -8.11
N PHE A 74 21.05 -11.34 -7.32
CA PHE A 74 22.48 -11.24 -7.07
C PHE A 74 23.27 -11.76 -8.28
N GLN A 75 23.86 -10.81 -9.00
CA GLN A 75 24.69 -11.02 -10.19
C GLN A 75 26.18 -11.09 -9.85
N ALA A 76 26.59 -10.55 -8.68
CA ALA A 76 27.94 -10.70 -8.16
C ALA A 76 27.91 -11.02 -6.67
N LEU A 77 28.74 -11.98 -6.26
CA LEU A 77 28.88 -12.46 -4.88
C LEU A 77 30.35 -12.47 -4.47
N ASN A 78 30.60 -12.44 -3.16
CA ASN A 78 31.94 -12.49 -2.57
C ASN A 78 32.85 -11.34 -3.04
N LEU A 79 32.28 -10.16 -3.28
CA LEU A 79 33.08 -8.98 -3.59
C LEU A 79 33.93 -8.59 -2.37
N GLN A 80 35.13 -8.08 -2.62
CA GLN A 80 35.94 -7.46 -1.58
C GLN A 80 35.28 -6.15 -1.14
N TYR A 81 35.40 -5.82 0.15
CA TYR A 81 34.92 -4.54 0.65
C TYR A 81 35.83 -3.42 0.18
N ASP A 82 35.47 -2.82 -0.94
CA ASP A 82 35.99 -1.57 -1.43
C ASP A 82 34.85 -0.89 -2.20
N VAL A 83 34.54 0.35 -1.81
CA VAL A 83 33.38 1.05 -2.37
C VAL A 83 33.57 1.38 -3.86
N ASN A 84 34.80 1.65 -4.30
CA ASN A 84 35.10 1.85 -5.70
C ASN A 84 34.94 0.54 -6.48
N VAL A 85 35.45 -0.59 -5.96
CA VAL A 85 35.28 -1.90 -6.60
C VAL A 85 33.81 -2.27 -6.75
N ILE A 86 33.02 -2.03 -5.70
CA ILE A 86 31.57 -2.26 -5.73
C ILE A 86 30.90 -1.32 -6.75
N GLY A 87 31.25 -0.03 -6.74
CA GLY A 87 30.71 0.98 -7.64
C GLY A 87 31.01 0.69 -9.11
N GLU A 88 32.26 0.33 -9.43
CA GLU A 88 32.68 -0.03 -10.78
C GLU A 88 31.96 -1.28 -11.29
N ARG A 89 31.81 -2.30 -10.43
CA ARG A 89 31.07 -3.51 -10.80
C ARG A 89 29.57 -3.22 -10.95
N ALA A 90 29.01 -2.36 -10.11
CA ALA A 90 27.62 -1.95 -10.21
C ALA A 90 27.35 -1.16 -11.50
N ALA A 91 28.25 -0.26 -11.88
CA ALA A 91 28.18 0.49 -13.12
C ALA A 91 28.21 -0.43 -14.34
N GLN A 92 29.08 -1.46 -14.36
CA GLN A 92 29.10 -2.47 -15.43
C GLN A 92 27.75 -3.18 -15.56
N LEU A 93 27.23 -3.71 -14.46
CA LEU A 93 25.96 -4.45 -14.47
C LEU A 93 24.77 -3.57 -14.86
N LEU A 94 24.76 -2.31 -14.41
CA LEU A 94 23.73 -1.34 -14.77
C LEU A 94 23.80 -0.96 -16.24
N GLU A 95 24.99 -0.75 -16.78
CA GLU A 95 25.22 -0.46 -18.19
C GLU A 95 24.72 -1.60 -19.08
N GLU A 96 25.08 -2.85 -18.75
CA GLU A 96 24.60 -4.05 -19.44
C GLU A 96 23.07 -4.13 -19.45
N LEU A 97 22.44 -3.86 -18.29
CA LEU A 97 20.99 -3.87 -18.17
C LEU A 97 20.33 -2.76 -19.00
N MET A 98 20.85 -1.53 -18.92
CA MET A 98 20.35 -0.38 -19.67
C MET A 98 20.48 -0.57 -21.19
N ARG A 99 21.52 -1.26 -21.67
CA ARG A 99 21.63 -1.61 -23.10
C ARG A 99 20.48 -2.50 -23.57
N SER A 100 19.96 -3.37 -22.69
CA SER A 100 18.88 -4.30 -23.01
C SER A 100 17.47 -3.74 -22.78
N MET A 101 17.32 -2.80 -21.83
CA MET A 101 16.00 -2.34 -21.36
C MET A 101 15.76 -0.83 -21.54
N GLY A 102 16.76 -0.07 -22.00
CA GLY A 102 16.70 1.37 -22.20
C GLY A 102 17.43 2.16 -21.11
N ARG A 103 17.86 3.39 -21.44
CA ARG A 103 18.43 4.31 -20.45
C ARG A 103 17.36 4.77 -19.46
N GLY A 104 17.78 5.07 -18.24
CA GLY A 104 16.88 5.53 -17.18
C GLY A 104 17.65 6.04 -15.96
N SER A 105 16.89 6.44 -14.95
CA SER A 105 17.36 6.82 -13.63
C SER A 105 17.67 5.61 -12.76
N PHE A 106 18.47 5.81 -11.71
CA PHE A 106 18.76 4.74 -10.76
C PHE A 106 18.75 5.22 -9.32
N MET A 107 18.65 4.27 -8.39
CA MET A 107 19.02 4.47 -7.00
C MET A 107 19.88 3.34 -6.45
N VAL A 108 20.64 3.65 -5.41
CA VAL A 108 21.43 2.66 -4.68
C VAL A 108 20.81 2.38 -3.32
N ILE A 109 20.63 1.10 -3.00
CA ILE A 109 20.18 0.64 -1.69
C ILE A 109 21.27 -0.23 -1.07
N THR A 110 21.79 0.18 0.09
CA THR A 110 22.73 -0.66 0.85
C THR A 110 22.07 -1.28 2.08
N LYS A 111 22.14 -2.61 2.20
CA LYS A 111 21.69 -3.35 3.39
C LYS A 111 22.86 -3.98 4.13
N LYS A 112 23.15 -3.49 5.34
CA LYS A 112 24.03 -4.15 6.30
C LYS A 112 23.28 -5.25 7.04
N ILE A 113 23.84 -6.46 7.06
CA ILE A 113 23.36 -7.58 7.88
C ILE A 113 23.94 -7.43 9.29
N HIS A 114 23.07 -7.23 10.27
CA HIS A 114 23.46 -6.92 11.64
C HIS A 114 24.30 -8.06 12.25
N GLY A 115 25.33 -7.69 13.02
CA GLY A 115 26.28 -8.65 13.62
C GLY A 115 27.25 -9.32 12.66
N ARG A 116 27.12 -9.10 11.33
CA ARG A 116 27.98 -9.72 10.31
C ARG A 116 28.78 -8.71 9.49
N ALA A 117 28.22 -7.52 9.26
CA ALA A 117 28.91 -6.45 8.57
C ALA A 117 30.02 -5.84 9.46
N ARG A 118 31.28 -5.99 9.04
CA ARG A 118 32.46 -5.38 9.70
C ARG A 118 32.88 -4.11 8.96
N VAL A 119 31.99 -3.12 8.93
CA VAL A 119 32.18 -1.87 8.20
C VAL A 119 31.67 -0.72 9.04
N ASP A 120 32.49 0.31 9.21
CA ASP A 120 32.18 1.48 10.04
C ASP A 120 31.18 2.42 9.36
N LYS A 121 31.26 2.55 8.03
CA LYS A 121 30.32 3.36 7.24
C LYS A 121 28.87 2.88 7.41
N SER A 122 27.96 3.83 7.49
CA SER A 122 26.51 3.60 7.49
C SER A 122 26.00 3.21 6.10
N SER A 123 24.84 2.53 6.04
CA SER A 123 24.21 2.17 4.77
C SER A 123 24.01 3.38 3.83
N PRO A 124 23.50 4.54 4.29
CA PRO A 124 23.34 5.71 3.42
C PRO A 124 24.66 6.28 2.87
N GLU A 125 25.74 6.26 3.67
CA GLU A 125 27.06 6.70 3.21
C GLU A 125 27.58 5.81 2.09
N ILE A 126 27.48 4.49 2.26
CA ILE A 126 27.90 3.53 1.23
C ILE A 126 27.06 3.69 -0.03
N SER A 127 25.73 3.84 0.10
CA SER A 127 24.84 4.07 -1.05
C SER A 127 25.23 5.34 -1.81
N ARG A 128 25.58 6.42 -1.10
CA ARG A 128 26.02 7.68 -1.71
C ARG A 128 27.33 7.53 -2.48
N GLU A 129 28.32 6.89 -1.87
CA GLU A 129 29.63 6.71 -2.49
C GLU A 129 29.58 5.77 -3.71
N VAL A 130 28.88 4.63 -3.60
CA VAL A 130 28.62 3.74 -4.74
C VAL A 130 27.87 4.49 -5.85
N GLY A 131 26.86 5.28 -5.49
CA GLY A 131 26.10 6.09 -6.43
C GLY A 131 26.94 7.15 -7.15
N ALA A 132 27.91 7.75 -6.45
CA ALA A 132 28.83 8.72 -7.04
C ALA A 132 29.72 8.07 -8.11
N VAL A 133 30.25 6.87 -7.85
CA VAL A 133 31.04 6.10 -8.83
C VAL A 133 30.22 5.71 -10.06
N ILE A 134 28.98 5.26 -9.87
CA ILE A 134 28.09 4.92 -10.99
C ILE A 134 27.77 6.16 -11.83
N LYS A 135 27.44 7.28 -11.17
CA LYS A 135 27.10 8.53 -11.84
C LYS A 135 28.28 9.08 -12.65
N SER A 136 29.48 9.10 -12.08
CA SER A 136 30.67 9.59 -12.78
C SER A 136 31.00 8.75 -14.02
N ARG A 137 30.73 7.44 -13.97
CA ARG A 137 31.04 6.51 -15.06
C ARG A 137 29.99 6.48 -16.17
N LEU A 138 28.70 6.54 -15.84
CA LEU A 138 27.62 6.31 -16.81
C LEU A 138 26.87 7.58 -17.23
N ASP A 139 27.04 8.69 -16.49
CA ASP A 139 26.32 9.95 -16.68
C ASP A 139 24.79 9.76 -16.73
N VAL A 140 24.25 9.08 -15.71
CA VAL A 140 22.81 8.78 -15.58
C VAL A 140 22.20 9.46 -14.34
N PRO A 141 20.92 9.88 -14.40
CA PRO A 141 20.28 10.59 -13.29
C PRO A 141 20.02 9.67 -12.09
N VAL A 142 20.05 10.25 -10.88
CA VAL A 142 19.68 9.58 -9.64
C VAL A 142 18.27 10.03 -9.25
N ASP A 143 17.34 9.09 -9.05
CA ASP A 143 15.98 9.34 -8.58
C ASP A 143 15.71 8.45 -7.36
N LEU A 144 15.42 9.05 -6.20
CA LEU A 144 15.20 8.34 -4.94
C LEU A 144 13.71 8.00 -4.69
N GLU A 145 12.79 8.56 -5.49
CA GLU A 145 11.35 8.37 -5.33
C GLU A 145 10.80 7.36 -6.33
N LYS A 146 11.19 7.48 -7.60
CA LYS A 146 10.69 6.66 -8.72
C LYS A 146 11.82 6.25 -9.68
N PRO A 147 12.86 5.56 -9.20
CA PRO A 147 13.95 5.09 -10.06
C PRO A 147 13.47 4.11 -11.13
N ASP A 148 14.10 4.10 -12.29
CA ASP A 148 13.90 3.04 -13.29
C ASP A 148 14.64 1.76 -12.87
N TYR A 149 15.81 1.91 -12.26
CA TYR A 149 16.69 0.81 -11.83
C TYR A 149 17.10 0.91 -10.36
N VAL A 150 17.24 -0.25 -9.73
CA VAL A 150 17.76 -0.36 -8.37
C VAL A 150 19.09 -1.11 -8.39
N VAL A 151 20.10 -0.48 -7.81
CA VAL A 151 21.38 -1.09 -7.49
C VAL A 151 21.36 -1.47 -6.01
N TYR A 152 21.32 -2.76 -5.72
CA TYR A 152 21.27 -3.28 -4.36
C TYR A 152 22.63 -3.82 -3.93
N VAL A 153 23.15 -3.31 -2.82
CA VAL A 153 24.40 -3.73 -2.20
C VAL A 153 24.09 -4.36 -0.85
N GLN A 154 24.42 -5.64 -0.68
CA GLN A 154 24.36 -6.32 0.61
C GLN A 154 25.75 -6.42 1.22
N ILE A 155 25.86 -6.09 2.49
CA ILE A 155 27.09 -6.25 3.28
C ILE A 155 26.78 -7.17 4.44
N GLY A 156 27.22 -8.43 4.35
CA GLY A 156 27.14 -9.43 5.43
C GLY A 156 28.50 -10.06 5.67
N SER A 157 28.53 -11.38 5.88
CA SER A 157 29.79 -12.14 5.85
C SER A 157 30.43 -12.13 4.45
N ARG A 158 29.60 -11.91 3.43
CA ARG A 158 29.97 -11.72 2.03
C ARG A 158 29.31 -10.45 1.51
N ILE A 159 29.93 -9.84 0.50
CA ILE A 159 29.32 -8.73 -0.24
C ILE A 159 28.63 -9.30 -1.47
N ALA A 160 27.35 -8.94 -1.62
CA ALA A 160 26.53 -9.32 -2.77
C ALA A 160 26.00 -8.05 -3.45
N LEU A 161 25.95 -8.10 -4.77
CA LEU A 161 25.52 -7.00 -5.61
C LEU A 161 24.49 -7.51 -6.62
N GLY A 162 23.41 -6.76 -6.76
CA GLY A 162 22.37 -7.01 -7.74
C GLY A 162 21.86 -5.72 -8.35
N VAL A 163 21.58 -5.73 -9.64
CA VAL A 163 20.98 -4.62 -10.36
C VAL A 163 19.74 -5.12 -11.07
N ALA A 164 18.62 -4.41 -10.95
CA ALA A 164 17.37 -4.81 -11.57
C ALA A 164 16.45 -3.61 -11.83
N PRO A 165 15.48 -3.75 -12.76
CA PRO A 165 14.40 -2.77 -12.89
C PRO A 165 13.61 -2.65 -11.59
N SER A 166 13.18 -1.44 -11.25
CA SER A 166 12.42 -1.18 -10.02
C SER A 166 11.14 -2.03 -9.92
N ARG A 167 10.47 -2.30 -11.04
CA ARG A 167 9.28 -3.17 -11.13
C ARG A 167 9.53 -4.63 -10.72
N ILE A 168 10.77 -5.10 -10.80
CA ILE A 168 11.18 -6.43 -10.30
C ILE A 168 11.42 -6.36 -8.80
N VAL A 169 12.18 -5.36 -8.37
CA VAL A 169 12.60 -5.22 -6.96
C VAL A 169 11.42 -4.94 -6.05
N PHE A 170 10.62 -3.94 -6.41
CA PHE A 170 9.46 -3.51 -5.65
C PHE A 170 8.19 -4.09 -6.24
N LYS A 171 7.33 -4.61 -5.37
CA LYS A 171 6.01 -5.03 -5.78
C LYS A 171 5.16 -3.80 -6.04
N GLU A 172 4.65 -3.65 -7.26
CA GLU A 172 3.58 -2.69 -7.51
C GLU A 172 2.34 -3.10 -6.71
N ARG A 173 1.92 -2.23 -5.80
CA ARG A 173 0.68 -2.39 -5.04
C ARG A 173 -0.27 -1.30 -5.48
N ARG A 174 -1.36 -1.70 -6.13
CA ARG A 174 -2.46 -0.79 -6.44
C ARG A 174 -3.27 -0.55 -5.17
N ALA A 175 -3.54 0.72 -4.88
CA ALA A 175 -4.37 1.15 -3.77
C ALA A 175 -5.17 2.39 -4.21
N LEU A 176 -6.27 2.67 -3.53
CA LEU A 176 -6.95 3.95 -3.71
C LEU A 176 -6.00 5.08 -3.27
N PRO A 177 -6.02 6.25 -3.96
CA PRO A 177 -5.28 7.42 -3.51
C PRO A 177 -5.61 7.78 -2.06
N LYS A 178 -4.64 8.29 -1.31
CA LYS A 178 -4.85 8.69 0.10
C LYS A 178 -6.04 9.66 0.27
N GLU A 179 -6.22 10.56 -0.69
CA GLU A 179 -7.26 11.60 -0.64
C GLU A 179 -8.63 11.13 -1.16
N PHE A 180 -8.78 9.84 -1.50
CA PHE A 180 -9.99 9.33 -2.15
C PHE A 180 -11.27 9.60 -1.32
N PHE A 181 -11.17 9.58 0.01
CA PHE A 181 -12.26 9.85 0.95
C PHE A 181 -12.14 11.19 1.70
N ARG A 182 -11.37 12.17 1.22
CA ARG A 182 -11.17 13.47 1.91
C ARG A 182 -12.47 14.21 2.27
N ASP A 183 -13.51 14.01 1.46
CA ASP A 183 -14.83 14.63 1.62
C ASP A 183 -15.78 13.82 2.52
N VAL A 184 -15.31 12.74 3.14
CA VAL A 184 -16.10 11.86 4.01
C VAL A 184 -15.46 11.82 5.40
N VAL A 185 -16.29 11.95 6.42
CA VAL A 185 -15.91 11.84 7.83
C VAL A 185 -16.84 10.84 8.49
N ILE A 186 -16.27 9.89 9.22
CA ILE A 186 -17.07 9.01 10.08
C ILE A 186 -17.25 9.71 11.43
N VAL A 187 -18.51 9.86 11.86
CA VAL A 187 -18.86 10.40 13.17
C VAL A 187 -19.41 9.26 14.01
N PHE A 188 -18.61 8.76 14.95
CA PHE A 188 -18.92 7.59 15.76
C PHE A 188 -19.39 8.00 17.16
N GLU A 189 -20.68 7.82 17.42
CA GLU A 189 -21.34 8.30 18.63
C GLU A 189 -21.36 7.25 19.75
N ARG A 190 -20.84 7.67 20.91
CA ARG A 190 -20.91 6.99 22.21
C ARG A 190 -20.55 5.50 22.16
N PRO A 191 -19.40 5.11 21.59
CA PRO A 191 -18.97 3.72 21.64
C PRO A 191 -18.79 3.26 23.10
N LYS A 192 -19.33 2.11 23.43
CA LYS A 192 -19.28 1.49 24.75
C LYS A 192 -18.08 0.56 24.92
N MET A 193 -17.69 -0.17 23.88
CA MET A 193 -16.73 -1.27 23.92
C MET A 193 -15.39 -0.90 23.28
N LYS A 194 -14.29 -1.47 23.79
CA LYS A 194 -12.96 -1.28 23.18
C LYS A 194 -12.88 -1.87 21.77
N TYR A 195 -13.52 -3.02 21.54
CA TYR A 195 -13.46 -3.71 20.25
C TYR A 195 -14.16 -2.92 19.12
N GLU A 196 -15.33 -2.30 19.38
CA GLU A 196 -15.98 -1.47 18.35
C GLU A 196 -15.14 -0.22 18.01
N ILE A 197 -14.46 0.37 19.00
CA ILE A 197 -13.52 1.48 18.78
C ILE A 197 -12.33 1.00 17.95
N MET A 198 -11.74 -0.15 18.30
CA MET A 198 -10.61 -0.74 17.57
C MET A 198 -10.97 -1.00 16.10
N ASP A 199 -12.13 -1.59 15.84
CA ASP A 199 -12.55 -1.93 14.48
C ASP A 199 -12.83 -0.68 13.65
N MET A 200 -13.45 0.35 14.24
CA MET A 200 -13.68 1.62 13.55
C MET A 200 -12.37 2.36 13.24
N ILE A 201 -11.42 2.40 14.19
CA ILE A 201 -10.10 2.99 13.98
C ILE A 201 -9.34 2.23 12.89
N ARG A 202 -9.36 0.89 12.91
CA ARG A 202 -8.71 0.06 11.86
C ARG A 202 -9.26 0.38 10.47
N LEU A 203 -10.58 0.44 10.34
CA LEU A 203 -11.24 0.76 9.08
C LEU A 203 -10.83 2.14 8.57
N CYS A 204 -10.93 3.16 9.43
CA CYS A 204 -10.60 4.54 9.07
C CYS A 204 -9.10 4.71 8.73
N ALA A 205 -8.21 4.04 9.47
CA ALA A 205 -6.78 4.02 9.17
C ALA A 205 -6.45 3.32 7.85
N ALA A 206 -7.15 2.23 7.53
CA ALA A 206 -6.93 1.47 6.30
C ALA A 206 -7.38 2.24 5.05
N LEU A 207 -8.44 3.06 5.17
CA LEU A 207 -9.02 3.83 4.07
C LEU A 207 -8.63 5.31 4.07
N ASN A 208 -7.81 5.75 5.03
CA ASN A 208 -7.44 7.15 5.26
C ASN A 208 -8.66 8.08 5.38
N VAL A 209 -9.65 7.68 6.19
CA VAL A 209 -10.86 8.45 6.47
C VAL A 209 -10.73 9.12 7.84
N GLU A 210 -11.17 10.38 7.96
CA GLU A 210 -11.23 11.06 9.24
C GLU A 210 -12.30 10.41 10.14
N LEU A 211 -11.93 10.14 11.39
CA LEU A 211 -12.82 9.59 12.41
C LEU A 211 -13.01 10.61 13.55
N ARG A 212 -14.25 11.04 13.75
CA ARG A 212 -14.66 11.84 14.91
C ARG A 212 -15.42 10.96 15.88
N ILE A 213 -14.91 10.79 17.09
CA ILE A 213 -15.58 10.02 18.14
C ILE A 213 -16.24 10.99 19.11
N VAL A 214 -17.53 10.80 19.38
CA VAL A 214 -18.28 11.62 20.33
C VAL A 214 -18.52 10.82 21.60
N GLY A 215 -18.12 11.35 22.75
CA GLY A 215 -18.36 10.67 24.01
C GLY A 215 -17.79 11.41 25.21
N ASP A 216 -18.13 10.89 26.39
CA ASP A 216 -17.66 11.43 27.67
C ASP A 216 -16.19 11.08 27.95
N GLU A 217 -15.72 11.47 29.14
CA GLU A 217 -14.37 11.17 29.62
C GLU A 217 -14.06 9.67 29.65
N ASN A 218 -15.07 8.81 29.87
CA ASN A 218 -14.88 7.36 29.84
C ASN A 218 -14.60 6.86 28.42
N VAL A 219 -15.32 7.38 27.42
CA VAL A 219 -15.03 7.12 26.01
C VAL A 219 -13.63 7.62 25.64
N ARG A 220 -13.25 8.84 26.05
CA ARG A 220 -11.91 9.40 25.80
C ARG A 220 -10.79 8.52 26.35
N LYS A 221 -10.95 8.00 27.57
CA LYS A 221 -10.01 7.05 28.18
C LYS A 221 -9.90 5.76 27.36
N LYS A 222 -11.03 5.16 26.97
CA LYS A 222 -11.05 3.94 26.14
C LYS A 222 -10.38 4.16 24.79
N VAL A 223 -10.62 5.29 24.13
CA VAL A 223 -9.98 5.63 22.84
C VAL A 223 -8.47 5.73 23.03
N SER A 224 -8.00 6.43 24.06
CA SER A 224 -6.56 6.54 24.37
C SER A 224 -5.90 5.18 24.62
N GLU A 225 -6.56 4.32 25.40
CA GLU A 225 -6.09 2.95 25.65
C GLU A 225 -6.02 2.13 24.35
N VAL A 226 -7.04 2.22 23.50
CA VAL A 226 -7.08 1.53 22.21
C VAL A 226 -5.97 2.00 21.27
N LEU A 227 -5.74 3.32 21.16
CA LEU A 227 -4.67 3.88 20.33
C LEU A 227 -3.29 3.37 20.78
N ASN A 228 -3.07 3.26 22.09
CA ASN A 228 -1.84 2.68 22.65
C ASN A 228 -1.69 1.19 22.32
N ILE A 229 -2.77 0.41 22.42
CA ILE A 229 -2.76 -1.03 22.08
C ILE A 229 -2.48 -1.24 20.58
N MET A 230 -3.06 -0.42 19.71
CA MET A 230 -3.00 -0.60 18.26
C MET A 230 -1.66 -0.23 17.61
N LYS A 231 -0.75 0.44 18.35
CA LYS A 231 0.57 0.90 17.86
C LYS A 231 0.44 1.54 16.47
N GLY A 232 1.30 1.21 15.50
CA GLY A 232 1.38 1.90 14.20
C GLY A 232 0.06 2.08 13.40
N ALA A 233 -1.00 1.29 13.64
CA ALA A 233 -2.33 1.57 13.08
C ALA A 233 -3.01 2.78 13.74
N GLY A 234 -2.93 2.90 15.07
CA GLY A 234 -3.43 4.06 15.82
C GLY A 234 -2.69 5.35 15.47
N MET A 235 -1.37 5.29 15.27
CA MET A 235 -0.56 6.47 14.87
C MET A 235 -0.90 7.01 13.47
N ARG A 236 -1.47 6.17 12.60
CA ARG A 236 -1.82 6.55 11.22
C ARG A 236 -3.27 7.02 11.08
N ALA A 237 -4.10 6.78 12.09
CA ALA A 237 -5.51 7.12 12.04
C ALA A 237 -5.70 8.62 12.36
N ASN A 238 -6.44 9.33 11.53
CA ASN A 238 -6.90 10.69 11.83
C ASN A 238 -8.12 10.61 12.76
N VAL A 239 -7.87 10.47 14.07
CA VAL A 239 -8.91 10.31 15.10
C VAL A 239 -8.97 11.56 15.96
N ILE A 240 -10.17 12.13 16.10
CA ILE A 240 -10.45 13.29 16.96
C ILE A 240 -11.59 12.94 17.90
N VAL A 241 -11.43 13.22 19.20
CA VAL A 241 -12.45 12.96 20.22
C VAL A 241 -13.11 14.26 20.65
N TYR A 242 -14.43 14.30 20.55
CA TYR A 242 -15.28 15.43 20.93
C TYR A 242 -16.17 15.05 22.11
N ASP A 243 -16.41 16.01 23.01
CA ASP A 243 -17.34 15.82 24.12
C ASP A 243 -18.80 15.99 23.65
N GLU A 244 -19.03 16.93 22.73
CA GLU A 244 -20.35 17.24 22.19
C GLU A 244 -20.51 16.89 20.70
N LEU A 245 -21.72 16.44 20.35
CA LEU A 245 -22.06 16.03 18.99
C LEU A 245 -21.99 17.20 18.01
N ASP A 246 -22.48 18.38 18.39
CA ASP A 246 -22.57 19.54 17.50
C ASP A 246 -21.19 20.01 17.04
N ASP A 247 -20.18 19.89 17.91
CA ASP A 247 -18.79 20.19 17.54
C ASP A 247 -18.23 19.16 16.56
N ALA A 248 -18.52 17.88 16.78
CA ALA A 248 -18.13 16.82 15.86
C ALA A 248 -18.81 16.95 14.49
N LEU A 249 -20.01 17.54 14.41
CA LEU A 249 -20.73 17.76 13.14
C LEU A 249 -20.35 19.06 12.42
N ARG A 250 -19.53 19.92 13.03
CA ARG A 250 -19.18 21.22 12.45
C ARG A 250 -18.54 21.08 11.07
N GLY A 251 -19.11 21.80 10.09
CA GLY A 251 -18.66 21.81 8.70
C GLY A 251 -19.02 20.56 7.89
N LEU A 252 -19.86 19.67 8.43
CA LEU A 252 -20.30 18.44 7.77
C LEU A 252 -21.77 18.51 7.36
N VAL A 253 -22.13 17.76 6.32
CA VAL A 253 -23.51 17.40 6.00
C VAL A 253 -23.82 16.10 6.75
N PRO A 254 -24.62 16.13 7.84
CA PRO A 254 -24.83 14.98 8.68
C PRO A 254 -25.80 13.98 8.04
N VAL A 255 -25.33 12.75 7.84
CA VAL A 255 -26.10 11.62 7.29
C VAL A 255 -26.11 10.52 8.34
N ALA A 256 -27.26 10.26 8.95
CA ALA A 256 -27.42 9.21 9.92
C ALA A 256 -27.63 7.86 9.25
N LEU A 257 -26.79 6.88 9.58
CA LEU A 257 -26.98 5.49 9.21
C LEU A 257 -27.75 4.80 10.34
N THR A 258 -29.04 4.55 10.12
CA THR A 258 -29.96 4.06 11.15
C THR A 258 -31.04 3.18 10.56
N ARG A 259 -31.36 2.06 11.22
CA ARG A 259 -32.45 1.16 10.81
C ARG A 259 -33.82 1.85 10.69
N TYR A 260 -33.99 2.99 11.36
CA TYR A 260 -35.21 3.80 11.37
C TYR A 260 -35.19 4.94 10.35
N GLY A 261 -34.30 4.89 9.35
CA GLY A 261 -34.25 5.89 8.29
C GLY A 261 -35.46 5.80 7.36
N GLU A 262 -35.99 6.95 7.00
CA GLU A 262 -37.06 7.11 6.03
C GLU A 262 -36.59 6.98 4.57
N LEU A 263 -35.28 7.12 4.35
CA LEU A 263 -34.61 6.92 3.06
C LEU A 263 -33.78 5.64 3.10
N ASN A 264 -33.45 5.09 1.94
CA ASN A 264 -32.68 3.85 1.83
C ASN A 264 -31.39 4.03 1.01
N GLU A 265 -30.71 2.92 0.68
CA GLU A 265 -29.48 2.94 -0.12
C GLU A 265 -29.68 3.49 -1.54
N GLU A 266 -30.84 3.24 -2.14
CA GLU A 266 -31.19 3.77 -3.47
C GLU A 266 -31.37 5.30 -3.43
N ASP A 267 -31.95 5.83 -2.36
CA ASP A 267 -32.02 7.27 -2.17
C ASP A 267 -30.62 7.85 -1.99
N LEU A 268 -29.78 7.20 -1.19
CA LEU A 268 -28.38 7.61 -0.99
C LEU A 268 -27.59 7.62 -2.32
N LEU A 269 -27.83 6.66 -3.23
CA LEU A 269 -27.24 6.63 -4.59
C LEU A 269 -27.55 7.92 -5.37
N LYS A 270 -28.80 8.39 -5.26
CA LYS A 270 -29.34 9.49 -6.07
C LYS A 270 -29.01 10.86 -5.47
N MET A 271 -28.61 10.93 -4.20
CA MET A 271 -28.30 12.19 -3.54
C MET A 271 -27.07 12.88 -4.14
N LYS A 272 -27.25 14.15 -4.51
CA LYS A 272 -26.14 15.07 -4.83
C LYS A 272 -25.72 15.82 -3.57
N LEU A 273 -24.97 15.15 -2.70
CA LEU A 273 -24.42 15.77 -1.50
C LEU A 273 -23.28 16.74 -1.89
N LYS A 274 -23.43 18.02 -1.52
CA LYS A 274 -22.38 19.04 -1.67
C LYS A 274 -21.70 19.27 -0.32
N GLY A 275 -20.37 19.36 -0.33
CA GLY A 275 -19.55 19.55 0.88
C GLY A 275 -19.07 18.24 1.50
N ARG A 276 -18.48 18.34 2.70
CA ARG A 276 -17.99 17.17 3.44
C ARG A 276 -19.15 16.43 4.09
N ILE A 277 -19.22 15.12 3.93
CA ILE A 277 -20.29 14.27 4.44
C ILE A 277 -19.87 13.71 5.80
N GLY A 278 -20.71 13.89 6.82
CA GLY A 278 -20.55 13.24 8.12
C GLY A 278 -21.44 12.00 8.20
N LEU A 279 -20.86 10.82 8.00
CA LEU A 279 -21.56 9.56 8.17
C LEU A 279 -21.67 9.25 9.66
N MET A 280 -22.85 9.47 10.23
CA MET A 280 -23.11 9.28 11.65
C MET A 280 -23.47 7.83 11.92
N ILE A 281 -22.75 7.24 12.86
CA ILE A 281 -22.87 5.84 13.27
C ILE A 281 -22.91 5.82 14.79
N GLY A 282 -23.84 5.07 15.37
CA GLY A 282 -23.90 4.90 16.82
C GLY A 282 -23.30 3.58 17.28
N ASN A 283 -23.30 3.36 18.59
CA ASN A 283 -22.74 2.16 19.20
C ASN A 283 -23.52 0.88 18.81
N GLU A 284 -22.87 -0.26 18.96
CA GLU A 284 -23.43 -1.56 18.55
C GLU A 284 -24.73 -1.97 19.27
N TYR A 285 -25.04 -1.39 20.43
CA TYR A 285 -26.18 -1.81 21.26
C TYR A 285 -27.43 -0.97 21.02
N GLU A 286 -27.28 0.35 21.01
CA GLU A 286 -28.40 1.31 20.94
C GLU A 286 -28.49 1.99 19.56
N GLY A 287 -27.46 1.85 18.74
CA GLY A 287 -27.28 2.66 17.55
C GLY A 287 -27.11 4.14 17.89
N LEU A 288 -27.53 5.01 16.98
CA LEU A 288 -27.50 6.46 17.19
C LEU A 288 -28.45 6.87 18.32
N SER A 289 -28.12 7.92 19.05
CA SER A 289 -29.03 8.52 20.01
C SER A 289 -30.19 9.25 19.31
N LEU A 290 -31.27 9.56 20.04
CA LEU A 290 -32.35 10.41 19.51
C LEU A 290 -31.80 11.78 19.08
N LYS A 291 -30.98 12.42 19.92
CA LYS A 291 -30.29 13.69 19.63
C LYS A 291 -29.53 13.61 18.31
N ALA A 292 -28.79 12.53 18.07
CA ALA A 292 -28.05 12.37 16.83
C ALA A 292 -28.94 12.17 15.61
N ARG A 293 -30.04 11.43 15.74
CA ARG A 293 -31.02 11.29 14.65
C ARG A 293 -31.68 12.62 14.30
N GLU A 294 -31.97 13.46 15.29
CA GLU A 294 -32.59 14.77 15.08
C GLU A 294 -31.64 15.79 14.43
N ARG A 295 -30.32 15.67 14.66
CA ARG A 295 -29.33 16.52 14.00
C ARG A 295 -28.98 16.07 12.58
N ALA A 296 -29.38 14.87 12.19
CA ALA A 296 -29.13 14.37 10.85
C ALA A 296 -29.98 15.11 9.80
N ARG A 297 -29.34 15.52 8.71
CA ARG A 297 -30.04 16.10 7.56
C ARG A 297 -30.74 15.02 6.75
N TYR A 298 -30.14 13.84 6.69
CA TYR A 298 -30.68 12.66 6.02
C TYR A 298 -30.54 11.47 6.95
N ARG A 299 -31.57 10.62 7.03
CA ARG A 299 -31.55 9.36 7.78
C ARG A 299 -31.73 8.22 6.80
N ILE A 300 -30.68 7.43 6.64
CA ILE A 300 -30.58 6.34 5.67
C ILE A 300 -30.65 5.02 6.42
N ARG A 301 -31.63 4.20 6.04
CA ARG A 301 -31.70 2.79 6.39
C ARG A 301 -30.74 2.00 5.51
N LEU A 302 -29.97 1.13 6.14
CA LEU A 302 -29.11 0.15 5.47
C LEU A 302 -29.69 -1.24 5.71
N GLY A 303 -29.79 -2.01 4.65
CA GLY A 303 -30.37 -3.34 4.64
C GLY A 303 -31.90 -3.34 4.54
N PRO A 304 -32.50 -4.54 4.63
CA PRO A 304 -33.94 -4.72 4.51
C PRO A 304 -34.70 -4.02 5.65
N GLU A 305 -35.95 -3.64 5.36
CA GLU A 305 -36.85 -2.97 6.30
C GLU A 305 -37.09 -3.77 7.59
N VAL A 306 -37.18 -5.09 7.47
CA VAL A 306 -37.34 -6.01 8.59
C VAL A 306 -35.99 -6.68 8.86
N GLY A 307 -35.14 -6.00 9.63
CA GLY A 307 -33.79 -6.48 9.95
C GLY A 307 -33.21 -5.83 11.22
N LEU A 308 -32.16 -6.47 11.76
CA LEU A 308 -31.33 -5.85 12.79
C LEU A 308 -30.44 -4.77 12.16
N SER A 309 -30.08 -3.75 12.94
CA SER A 309 -29.10 -2.77 12.49
C SER A 309 -27.77 -3.45 12.23
N MET A 310 -27.10 -3.07 11.13
CA MET A 310 -25.70 -3.46 10.92
C MET A 310 -24.83 -2.94 12.07
N ARG A 311 -23.78 -3.69 12.43
CA ARG A 311 -22.74 -3.20 13.34
C ARG A 311 -22.07 -1.96 12.76
N GLY A 312 -21.63 -1.05 13.62
CA GLY A 312 -21.16 0.27 13.19
C GLY A 312 -20.02 0.23 12.17
N SER A 313 -18.98 -0.56 12.40
CA SER A 313 -17.86 -0.73 11.46
C SER A 313 -18.30 -1.38 10.15
N THR A 314 -19.27 -2.30 10.18
CA THR A 314 -19.86 -2.91 8.99
C THR A 314 -20.66 -1.90 8.17
N ALA A 315 -21.49 -1.09 8.83
CA ALA A 315 -22.24 -0.01 8.18
C ALA A 315 -21.30 1.00 7.51
N ALA A 316 -20.24 1.42 8.22
CA ALA A 316 -19.21 2.29 7.66
C ALA A 316 -18.54 1.67 6.44
N ALA A 317 -18.07 0.42 6.54
CA ALA A 317 -17.38 -0.26 5.46
C ALA A 317 -18.28 -0.45 4.23
N TYR A 318 -19.54 -0.79 4.45
CA TYR A 318 -20.55 -0.94 3.40
C TYR A 318 -20.77 0.37 2.64
N VAL A 319 -21.03 1.47 3.35
CA VAL A 319 -21.26 2.78 2.73
C VAL A 319 -19.99 3.32 2.06
N LEU A 320 -18.82 3.15 2.66
CA LEU A 320 -17.55 3.56 2.05
C LEU A 320 -17.24 2.78 0.77
N GLY A 321 -17.48 1.47 0.76
CA GLY A 321 -17.35 0.62 -0.43
C GLY A 321 -18.34 1.01 -1.53
N PHE A 322 -19.57 1.35 -1.15
CA PHE A 322 -20.56 1.86 -2.08
C PHE A 322 -20.17 3.22 -2.68
N LEU A 323 -19.72 4.17 -1.85
CA LEU A 323 -19.26 5.48 -2.29
C LEU A 323 -18.04 5.39 -3.20
N SER A 324 -17.15 4.41 -2.97
CA SER A 324 -15.99 4.20 -3.84
C SER A 324 -16.40 3.74 -5.23
N CYS A 325 -17.33 2.80 -5.35
CA CYS A 325 -17.88 2.38 -6.64
C CYS A 325 -18.48 3.57 -7.42
N LEU A 326 -19.23 4.45 -6.76
CA LEU A 326 -19.81 5.63 -7.41
C LEU A 326 -18.76 6.64 -7.88
N LYS A 327 -17.76 6.90 -7.05
CA LYS A 327 -16.66 7.81 -7.41
C LYS A 327 -15.87 7.26 -8.60
N LEU A 328 -15.56 5.95 -8.59
CA LEU A 328 -14.83 5.31 -9.69
C LEU A 328 -15.63 5.31 -11.00
N ASN A 329 -16.93 5.00 -10.97
CA ASN A 329 -17.77 5.03 -12.18
C ASN A 329 -17.89 6.43 -12.79
N LYS A 330 -17.88 7.49 -11.96
CA LYS A 330 -17.82 8.88 -12.46
C LYS A 330 -16.49 9.21 -13.13
N VAL A 331 -15.38 8.65 -12.66
CA VAL A 331 -14.07 8.85 -13.30
C VAL A 331 -14.01 8.12 -14.64
N VAL A 332 -14.45 6.85 -14.68
CA VAL A 332 -14.46 6.05 -15.92
C VAL A 332 -15.35 6.66 -17.00
N SER A 333 -16.51 7.21 -16.63
CA SER A 333 -17.42 7.86 -17.59
C SER A 333 -16.93 9.23 -18.10
N ILE A 334 -15.95 9.85 -17.45
CA ILE A 334 -15.26 11.05 -17.94
C ILE A 334 -14.14 10.64 -18.89
N GLU A 335 -13.34 9.63 -18.54
CA GLU A 335 -12.26 9.11 -19.40
C GLU A 335 -12.82 8.56 -20.72
N SER A 336 -13.93 7.80 -20.69
CA SER A 336 -14.56 7.30 -21.91
C SER A 336 -15.10 8.42 -22.82
N LYS A 337 -15.60 9.51 -22.23
CA LYS A 337 -16.05 10.69 -23.00
C LYS A 337 -14.90 11.48 -23.60
N MET A 338 -13.77 11.55 -22.89
CA MET A 338 -12.56 12.19 -23.42
C MET A 338 -11.93 11.39 -24.55
N ASP A 339 -11.96 10.06 -24.48
CA ASP A 339 -11.51 9.19 -25.58
C ASP A 339 -12.43 9.30 -26.80
N ASP A 340 -13.75 9.35 -26.60
CA ASP A 340 -14.73 9.55 -27.68
C ASP A 340 -14.59 10.95 -28.34
N GLU A 341 -14.35 12.00 -27.56
CA GLU A 341 -14.11 13.36 -28.07
C GLU A 341 -12.77 13.46 -28.83
N GLN A 342 -11.71 12.79 -28.37
CA GLN A 342 -10.44 12.74 -29.12
C GLN A 342 -10.55 11.95 -30.43
N HIS A 343 -11.45 10.96 -30.50
CA HIS A 343 -11.76 10.24 -31.74
C HIS A 343 -12.64 11.05 -32.70
N LEU A 344 -13.51 11.93 -32.20
CA LEU A 344 -14.31 12.87 -32.99
C LEU A 344 -13.47 14.00 -33.60
N VAL A 345 -12.55 14.60 -32.84
CA VAL A 345 -11.65 15.66 -33.34
C VAL A 345 -10.70 15.15 -34.43
N ARG A 346 -10.26 13.89 -34.35
CA ARG A 346 -9.42 13.25 -35.39
C ARG A 346 -10.16 12.91 -36.68
N ARG A 347 -11.51 12.94 -36.69
CA ARG A 347 -12.31 12.72 -37.91
C ARG A 347 -12.56 14.02 -38.67
N ASP A 348 -12.71 15.15 -37.98
CA ASP A 348 -12.93 16.45 -38.65
C ASP A 348 -11.66 16.99 -39.33
N GLU A 349 -10.47 16.70 -38.81
CA GLU A 349 -9.21 17.12 -39.45
C GLU A 349 -8.87 16.36 -40.76
N ARG A 350 -9.64 15.33 -41.13
CA ARG A 350 -9.49 14.61 -42.41
C ARG A 350 -10.61 14.91 -43.41
N GLY A 351 -11.52 15.84 -43.08
CA GLY A 351 -12.71 16.14 -43.89
C GLY A 351 -12.65 17.43 -44.71
N THR A 352 -11.58 18.23 -44.59
CA THR A 352 -11.42 19.48 -45.36
C THR A 352 -10.06 19.54 -46.05
N MET A 353 -9.85 18.59 -46.96
CA MET A 353 -8.99 18.77 -48.13
C MET A 353 -9.65 17.98 -49.25
N ASP A 354 -10.60 18.62 -49.93
CA ASP A 354 -10.89 18.48 -51.36
C ASP A 354 -11.83 19.61 -51.81
#